data_AF-A0A1F1L8E5-F1
#
_entry.id   AF-A0A1F1L8E5-F1
#
_cell.length_a   1.000
_cell.length_b   1.000
_cell.length_c   1.000
_cell.angle_alpha   90.00
_cell.angle_beta   90.00
_cell.angle_gamma   90.00
#
_symmetry.space_group_name_H-M   'P 1'
#
loop_
_entity.id
_entity.type
_entity.pdbx_description
1 polymer ?
#
loop_
_entity_poly.entity_id
_entity_poly.type
_entity_poly.pdbx_seq_one_letter_code
_entity_poly.pdbx_strand_id
1 'polypeptide(L)'
;MLTDTEERMLQYIQDHANANVRGKTFFRMTDVLEDAFLLTEDKAYEVFKNIMSRKNIGNSKYDIIDEYIDMLKKGYGSIKEQVDIFGGDRYSIVVSTAEKRIKSYEGGSFFDVLREVYNVSDSDLNELILKFISFASSPGFSIKLDEEMYNKFLQSDLEELDKQYERFLNLNNN
;
A
#
# COMPACT_ATOMS: atom_id res chain seq x y z
N MET A 1 -1.51 -19.18 -8.11
CA MET A 1 -1.41 -17.89 -8.83
C MET A 1 -1.53 -16.82 -7.78
N LEU A 2 -0.65 -15.82 -7.77
CA LEU A 2 -0.71 -14.76 -6.77
C LEU A 2 -1.90 -13.84 -7.04
N THR A 3 -2.40 -13.20 -5.98
CA THR A 3 -3.34 -12.09 -6.08
C THR A 3 -2.62 -10.80 -6.50
N ASP A 4 -3.33 -9.86 -7.11
CA ASP A 4 -2.79 -8.53 -7.46
C ASP A 4 -2.16 -7.83 -6.25
N THR A 5 -2.72 -8.04 -5.06
CA THR A 5 -2.18 -7.53 -3.79
C THR A 5 -0.82 -8.14 -3.47
N GLU A 6 -0.68 -9.46 -3.59
CA GLU A 6 0.59 -10.16 -3.35
C GLU A 6 1.65 -9.78 -4.39
N GLU A 7 1.26 -9.57 -5.65
CA GLU A 7 2.18 -9.07 -6.69
C GLU A 7 2.71 -7.67 -6.36
N ARG A 8 1.84 -6.76 -5.91
CA ARG A 8 2.24 -5.42 -5.45
C ARG A 8 3.15 -5.46 -4.23
N MET A 9 2.89 -6.37 -3.29
CA MET A 9 3.74 -6.55 -2.10
C MET A 9 5.13 -7.07 -2.46
N LEU A 10 5.22 -8.02 -3.40
CA LEU A 10 6.50 -8.51 -3.90
C LEU A 10 7.30 -7.41 -4.61
N GLN A 11 6.63 -6.58 -5.43
CA GLN A 11 7.29 -5.44 -6.07
C GLN A 11 7.84 -4.46 -5.02
N TYR A 12 7.06 -4.14 -3.99
CA TYR A 12 7.50 -3.29 -2.89
C TYR A 12 8.75 -3.85 -2.18
N ILE A 13 8.76 -5.15 -1.88
CA ILE A 13 9.91 -5.84 -1.30
C ILE A 13 11.13 -5.74 -2.22
N GLN A 14 10.96 -6.03 -3.51
CA GLN A 14 12.05 -6.03 -4.50
C GLN A 14 12.66 -4.63 -4.68
N ASP A 15 11.84 -3.59 -4.78
CA ASP A 15 12.30 -2.20 -4.92
C ASP A 15 13.15 -1.77 -3.72
N HIS A 16 12.72 -2.13 -2.51
CA HIS A 16 13.46 -1.81 -1.29
C HIS A 16 14.74 -2.65 -1.15
N ALA A 17 14.69 -3.94 -1.45
CA ALA A 17 15.87 -4.80 -1.48
C ALA A 17 16.94 -4.24 -2.43
N ASN A 18 16.54 -3.82 -3.63
CA ASN A 18 17.42 -3.19 -4.62
C ASN A 18 18.00 -1.85 -4.15
N ALA A 19 17.20 -1.03 -3.46
CA ALA A 19 17.65 0.24 -2.91
C ALA A 19 18.71 0.03 -1.81
N ASN A 20 18.52 -0.95 -0.92
CA ASN A 20 19.41 -1.20 0.21
C ASN A 20 20.82 -1.66 -0.20
N VAL A 21 20.94 -2.31 -1.36
CA VAL A 21 22.24 -2.81 -1.88
C VAL A 21 22.88 -1.91 -2.94
N ARG A 22 22.23 -0.79 -3.28
CA ARG A 22 22.72 0.12 -4.32
C ARG A 22 24.08 0.71 -3.93
N GLY A 23 25.06 0.63 -4.82
CA GLY A 23 26.42 1.14 -4.57
C GLY A 23 27.28 0.33 -3.60
N LYS A 24 26.72 -0.67 -2.90
CA LYS A 24 27.48 -1.53 -1.98
C LYS A 24 28.34 -2.55 -2.71
N THR A 25 29.54 -2.76 -2.17
CA THR A 25 30.50 -3.81 -2.53
C THR A 25 30.46 -4.88 -1.44
N PHE A 26 30.35 -6.15 -1.82
CA PHE A 26 30.06 -7.26 -0.90
C PHE A 26 31.25 -8.22 -0.79
N PHE A 27 31.41 -8.84 0.38
CA PHE A 27 32.49 -9.79 0.66
C PHE A 27 31.99 -11.24 0.76
N ARG A 28 30.71 -11.46 1.15
CA ARG A 28 30.00 -12.74 1.10
C ARG A 28 28.60 -12.58 0.49
N MET A 29 28.03 -13.66 -0.01
CA MET A 29 26.66 -13.65 -0.55
C MET A 29 25.58 -13.56 0.53
N THR A 30 25.85 -14.01 1.75
CA THR A 30 24.95 -13.80 2.90
C THR A 30 24.83 -12.32 3.23
N ASP A 31 25.92 -11.54 3.09
CA ASP A 31 25.90 -10.09 3.29
C ASP A 31 24.89 -9.40 2.33
N VAL A 32 24.67 -9.95 1.13
CA VAL A 32 23.64 -9.45 0.20
C VAL A 32 22.24 -9.65 0.77
N LEU A 33 21.95 -10.83 1.33
CA LEU A 33 20.63 -11.14 1.88
C LEU A 33 20.35 -10.38 3.17
N GLU A 34 21.37 -10.23 4.03
CA GLU A 34 21.30 -9.40 5.23
C GLU A 34 21.01 -7.95 4.86
N ASP A 35 21.77 -7.37 3.92
CA ASP A 35 21.58 -5.96 3.55
C ASP A 35 20.32 -5.72 2.72
N ALA A 36 20.00 -6.60 1.77
CA ALA A 36 18.84 -6.43 0.91
C ALA A 36 17.55 -6.60 1.71
N PHE A 37 17.44 -7.67 2.49
CA PHE A 37 16.19 -8.09 3.13
C PHE A 37 16.17 -7.91 4.65
N LEU A 38 17.22 -7.30 5.23
CA LEU A 38 17.35 -7.05 6.67
C LEU A 38 17.22 -8.35 7.50
N LEU A 39 17.66 -9.46 6.92
CA LEU A 39 17.65 -10.76 7.58
C LEU A 39 18.78 -10.84 8.61
N THR A 40 18.57 -11.63 9.67
CA THR A 40 19.67 -12.03 10.55
C THR A 40 20.64 -12.94 9.79
N GLU A 41 21.92 -12.98 10.21
CA GLU A 41 22.95 -13.83 9.58
C GLU A 41 22.51 -15.29 9.48
N ASP A 42 21.95 -15.86 10.56
CA ASP A 42 21.42 -17.24 10.57
C ASP A 42 20.35 -17.45 9.49
N LYS A 43 19.42 -16.49 9.33
CA LYS A 43 18.34 -16.60 8.35
C LYS A 43 18.86 -16.39 6.94
N ALA A 44 19.78 -15.45 6.74
CA ALA A 44 20.46 -15.24 5.47
C ALA A 44 21.21 -16.50 5.02
N TYR A 45 21.86 -17.21 5.95
CA TYR A 45 22.54 -18.47 5.65
C TYR A 45 21.58 -19.58 5.24
N GLU A 46 20.45 -19.75 5.94
CA GLU A 46 19.41 -20.70 5.55
C GLU A 46 18.86 -20.41 4.15
N VAL A 47 18.54 -19.15 3.88
CA VAL A 47 18.01 -18.70 2.58
C VAL A 47 19.05 -18.94 1.49
N PHE A 48 20.31 -18.57 1.73
CA PHE A 48 21.40 -18.75 0.78
C PHE A 48 21.62 -20.22 0.43
N LYS A 49 21.55 -21.14 1.41
CA LYS A 49 21.64 -22.58 1.17
C LYS A 49 20.54 -23.09 0.24
N ASN A 50 19.31 -22.57 0.38
CA ASN A 50 18.19 -22.91 -0.48
C ASN A 50 18.37 -22.35 -1.90
N ILE A 51 18.85 -21.11 -2.02
CA ILE A 51 19.22 -20.48 -3.30
C ILE A 51 20.25 -21.36 -4.01
N MET A 52 21.38 -21.66 -3.37
CA MET A 52 22.46 -22.47 -3.96
C MET A 52 22.06 -23.89 -4.35
N SER A 53 20.99 -24.44 -3.78
CA SER A 53 20.46 -25.75 -4.16
C SER A 53 19.77 -25.74 -5.53
N ARG A 54 19.46 -24.56 -6.08
CA ARG A 54 18.82 -24.38 -7.39
C ARG A 54 19.86 -24.28 -8.50
N LYS A 55 19.54 -24.80 -9.69
CA LYS A 55 20.45 -24.81 -10.85
C LYS A 55 20.37 -23.49 -11.60
N ASN A 56 21.53 -22.92 -11.96
CA ASN A 56 21.70 -21.74 -12.83
C ASN A 56 21.33 -20.37 -12.23
N ILE A 57 21.88 -20.03 -11.08
CA ILE A 57 21.77 -18.66 -10.54
C ILE A 57 22.98 -17.86 -11.02
N GLY A 58 22.75 -16.63 -11.46
CA GLY A 58 23.82 -15.69 -11.81
C GLY A 58 24.65 -15.29 -10.58
N ASN A 59 25.83 -14.72 -10.80
CA ASN A 59 26.76 -14.39 -9.71
C ASN A 59 26.69 -12.92 -9.28
N SER A 60 25.57 -12.23 -9.51
CA SER A 60 25.38 -10.85 -9.07
C SER A 60 24.46 -10.76 -7.86
N LYS A 61 24.59 -9.67 -7.10
CA LYS A 61 23.68 -9.34 -5.99
C LYS A 61 22.21 -9.24 -6.42
N TYR A 62 21.96 -8.80 -7.66
CA TYR A 62 20.61 -8.70 -8.21
C TYR A 62 20.03 -10.07 -8.54
N ASP A 63 20.85 -11.00 -9.05
CA ASP A 63 20.43 -12.39 -9.27
C ASP A 63 20.00 -13.06 -7.95
N ILE A 64 20.70 -12.78 -6.85
CA ILE A 64 20.36 -13.29 -5.51
C ILE A 64 19.05 -12.69 -4.99
N ILE A 65 18.86 -11.38 -5.16
CA ILE A 65 17.61 -10.70 -4.82
C ILE A 65 16.46 -11.33 -5.60
N ASP A 66 16.60 -11.45 -6.92
CA ASP A 66 15.56 -11.98 -7.80
C ASP A 66 15.22 -13.44 -7.47
N GLU A 67 16.22 -14.25 -7.11
CA GLU A 67 16.00 -15.64 -6.70
C GLU A 67 15.23 -15.72 -5.37
N TYR A 68 15.55 -14.85 -4.40
CA TYR A 68 14.78 -14.82 -3.15
C TYR A 68 13.35 -14.31 -3.35
N ILE A 69 13.14 -13.33 -4.22
CA ILE A 69 11.80 -12.88 -4.63
C ILE A 69 11.02 -14.03 -5.28
N ASP A 70 11.63 -14.80 -6.17
CA ASP A 70 11.01 -15.98 -6.78
C ASP A 70 10.68 -17.07 -5.73
N MET A 71 11.55 -17.27 -4.74
CA MET A 71 11.28 -18.16 -3.61
C MET A 71 10.04 -17.70 -2.82
N LEU A 72 9.94 -16.40 -2.50
CA LEU A 72 8.76 -15.84 -1.83
C LEU A 72 7.50 -16.00 -2.69
N LYS A 73 7.60 -15.74 -4.00
CA LYS A 73 6.52 -15.97 -4.98
C LYS A 73 6.01 -17.42 -4.99
N LYS A 74 6.90 -18.38 -4.69
CA LYS A 74 6.60 -19.83 -4.62
C LYS A 74 6.21 -20.31 -3.21
N GLY A 75 6.03 -19.39 -2.25
CA GLY A 75 5.55 -19.71 -0.90
C GLY A 75 6.63 -20.15 0.09
N TYR A 76 7.91 -19.81 -0.16
CA TYR A 76 9.01 -20.11 0.77
C TYR A 76 8.87 -19.40 2.13
N GLY A 77 8.15 -18.28 2.18
CA GLY A 77 7.90 -17.51 3.41
C GLY A 77 6.70 -16.58 3.24
N SER A 78 6.33 -15.90 4.34
CA SER A 78 5.22 -14.95 4.33
C SER A 78 5.62 -13.64 3.65
N ILE A 79 4.99 -13.33 2.51
CA ILE A 79 5.14 -12.03 1.83
C ILE A 79 4.77 -10.89 2.78
N LYS A 80 3.73 -11.08 3.61
CA LYS A 80 3.28 -10.06 4.56
C LYS A 80 4.32 -9.77 5.64
N GLU A 81 4.93 -10.80 6.22
CA GLU A 81 5.99 -10.61 7.22
C GLU A 81 7.19 -9.86 6.63
N GLN A 82 7.54 -10.15 5.36
CA GLN A 82 8.60 -9.42 4.67
C GLN A 82 8.22 -7.94 4.45
N VAL A 83 6.98 -7.65 4.04
CA VAL A 83 6.49 -6.27 3.96
C VAL A 83 6.58 -5.57 5.32
N ASP A 84 6.25 -6.24 6.42
CA ASP A 84 6.34 -5.67 7.76
C ASP A 84 7.79 -5.35 8.16
N ILE A 85 8.77 -6.14 7.72
CA ILE A 85 10.20 -5.83 7.92
C ILE A 85 10.59 -4.56 7.16
N PHE A 86 10.18 -4.43 5.89
CA PHE A 86 10.50 -3.26 5.07
C PHE A 86 9.71 -2.00 5.45
N GLY A 87 8.48 -2.16 5.93
CA GLY A 87 7.54 -1.09 6.27
C GLY A 87 7.45 -0.76 7.77
N GLY A 88 8.05 -1.58 8.64
CA GLY A 88 7.77 -1.58 10.08
C GLY A 88 8.05 -0.25 10.78
N ASP A 89 9.28 0.25 10.68
CA ASP A 89 9.68 1.52 11.33
C ASP A 89 8.85 2.70 10.79
N ARG A 90 8.53 2.67 9.49
CA ARG A 90 7.71 3.70 8.85
C ARG A 90 6.29 3.72 9.37
N TYR A 91 5.65 2.56 9.53
CA TYR A 91 4.32 2.45 10.11
C TYR A 91 4.28 3.05 11.52
N SER A 92 5.22 2.63 12.37
CA SER A 92 5.32 3.12 13.75
C SER A 92 5.54 4.63 13.82
N ILE A 93 6.39 5.18 12.94
CA ILE A 93 6.63 6.63 12.84
C ILE A 93 5.38 7.38 12.38
N VAL A 94 4.69 6.90 11.34
CA VAL A 94 3.45 7.52 10.83
C VAL A 94 2.37 7.52 11.91
N VAL A 95 2.13 6.38 12.56
CA VAL A 95 1.12 6.26 13.63
C VAL A 95 1.46 7.14 14.82
N SER A 96 2.68 7.05 15.36
CA SER A 96 3.08 7.86 16.52
C SER A 96 3.06 9.36 16.25
N THR A 97 3.33 9.78 15.01
CA THR A 97 3.23 11.18 14.59
C THR A 97 1.77 11.63 14.47
N ALA A 98 0.92 10.81 13.84
CA ALA A 98 -0.51 11.08 13.74
C ALA A 98 -1.17 11.16 15.13
N GLU A 99 -0.84 10.24 16.05
CA GLU A 99 -1.33 10.23 17.43
C GLU A 99 -0.91 11.45 18.25
N LYS A 100 0.23 12.07 17.95
CA LYS A 100 0.63 13.33 18.58
C LYS A 100 -0.19 14.49 18.04
N ARG A 101 -0.39 14.55 16.72
CA ARG A 101 -1.13 15.64 16.06
C ARG A 101 -2.63 15.60 16.35
N ILE A 102 -3.23 14.41 16.44
CA ILE A 102 -4.66 14.27 16.75
C ILE A 102 -5.00 14.81 18.15
N LYS A 103 -4.07 14.81 19.10
CA LYS A 103 -4.29 15.35 20.46
C LYS A 103 -4.44 16.87 20.48
N SER A 104 -3.85 17.56 19.51
CA SER A 104 -3.94 19.02 19.34
C SER A 104 -4.89 19.42 18.21
N TYR A 105 -5.60 18.47 17.60
CA TYR A 105 -6.52 18.75 16.51
C TYR A 105 -7.85 19.29 17.07
N GLU A 106 -8.28 20.46 16.61
CA GLU A 106 -9.44 21.18 17.14
C GLU A 106 -10.79 20.64 16.63
N GLY A 107 -10.76 19.61 15.77
CA GLY A 107 -11.94 19.01 15.15
C GLY A 107 -12.17 19.50 13.72
N GLY A 108 -13.01 18.77 12.99
CA GLY A 108 -13.26 19.03 11.57
C GLY A 108 -13.69 17.77 10.83
N SER A 109 -13.68 17.82 9.50
CA SER A 109 -14.07 16.69 8.66
C SER A 109 -12.96 15.63 8.55
N PHE A 110 -13.29 14.48 7.94
CA PHE A 110 -12.27 13.48 7.59
C PHE A 110 -11.17 14.04 6.68
N PHE A 111 -11.51 14.97 5.78
CA PHE A 111 -10.53 15.63 4.91
C PHE A 111 -9.54 16.47 5.73
N ASP A 112 -10.02 17.14 6.76
CA ASP A 112 -9.20 17.99 7.64
C ASP A 112 -8.27 17.13 8.50
N VAL A 113 -8.72 15.95 8.93
CA VAL A 113 -7.84 14.93 9.55
C VAL A 113 -6.74 14.49 8.58
N LEU A 114 -7.07 14.18 7.32
CA LEU A 114 -6.07 13.78 6.33
C LEU A 114 -5.02 14.89 6.10
N ARG A 115 -5.46 16.15 6.02
CA ARG A 115 -4.55 17.30 5.84
C ARG A 115 -3.71 17.57 7.07
N GLU A 116 -4.33 17.76 8.23
CA GLU A 116 -3.64 18.33 9.39
C GLU A 116 -2.93 17.28 10.23
N VAL A 117 -3.52 16.08 10.34
CA VAL A 117 -2.94 14.99 11.12
C VAL A 117 -1.98 14.17 10.25
N TYR A 118 -2.43 13.75 9.07
CA TYR A 118 -1.64 12.89 8.18
C TYR A 118 -0.83 13.65 7.12
N ASN A 119 -0.92 14.98 7.05
CA ASN A 119 -0.15 15.82 6.12
C ASN A 119 -0.32 15.40 4.65
N VAL A 120 -1.54 15.01 4.28
CA VAL A 120 -1.92 14.71 2.90
C VAL A 120 -2.15 16.03 2.16
N SER A 121 -1.48 16.19 1.02
CA SER A 121 -1.61 17.38 0.19
C SER A 121 -2.97 17.40 -0.53
N ASP A 122 -3.49 18.59 -0.87
CA ASP A 122 -4.77 18.71 -1.57
C ASP A 122 -4.78 17.98 -2.93
N SER A 123 -3.64 17.91 -3.62
CA SER A 123 -3.53 17.16 -4.87
C SER A 123 -3.69 15.66 -4.69
N ASP A 124 -3.32 15.13 -3.52
CA ASP A 124 -3.34 13.69 -3.24
C ASP A 124 -4.63 13.25 -2.52
N LEU A 125 -5.39 14.19 -1.94
CA LEU A 125 -6.58 13.89 -1.12
C LEU A 125 -7.61 13.06 -1.88
N ASN A 126 -8.02 13.49 -3.07
CA ASN A 126 -9.08 12.82 -3.81
C ASN A 126 -8.68 11.38 -4.18
N GLU A 127 -7.45 11.18 -4.64
CA GLU A 127 -6.94 9.85 -4.98
C GLU A 127 -6.85 8.95 -3.74
N LEU A 128 -6.32 9.48 -2.63
CA LEU A 128 -6.20 8.74 -1.38
C LEU A 128 -7.56 8.34 -0.83
N ILE A 129 -8.55 9.23 -0.90
CA ILE A 129 -9.91 8.97 -0.42
C ILE A 129 -10.58 7.89 -1.26
N LEU A 130 -10.46 7.94 -2.59
CA LEU A 130 -10.99 6.88 -3.45
C LEU A 130 -10.35 5.52 -3.12
N LYS A 131 -9.02 5.50 -2.91
CA LYS A 131 -8.31 4.30 -2.46
C LYS A 131 -8.81 3.82 -1.09
N PHE A 132 -8.99 4.72 -0.13
CA PHE A 132 -9.47 4.41 1.21
C PHE A 132 -10.92 3.90 1.20
N ILE A 133 -11.81 4.54 0.46
CA ILE A 133 -13.21 4.12 0.32
C ILE A 133 -13.28 2.75 -0.37
N SER A 134 -12.49 2.52 -1.42
CA SER A 134 -12.39 1.20 -2.07
C SER A 134 -11.91 0.12 -1.09
N PHE A 135 -10.90 0.44 -0.28
CA PHE A 135 -10.45 -0.44 0.80
C PHE A 135 -11.53 -0.68 1.86
N ALA A 136 -12.23 0.38 2.30
CA ALA A 136 -13.25 0.34 3.36
C ALA A 136 -14.57 -0.30 2.91
N SER A 137 -14.87 -0.31 1.61
CA SER A 137 -16.01 -1.03 1.02
C SER A 137 -15.70 -2.51 0.78
N SER A 138 -14.42 -2.88 0.70
CA SER A 138 -13.93 -4.26 0.55
C SER A 138 -14.22 -5.23 1.72
N PRO A 139 -14.49 -4.84 2.99
CA PRO A 139 -14.75 -5.80 4.08
C PRO A 139 -16.25 -6.12 4.30
N GLY A 140 -17.18 -5.60 3.49
CA GLY A 140 -18.60 -6.02 3.57
C GLY A 140 -19.66 -4.94 3.43
N PHE A 141 -19.36 -3.76 2.88
CA PHE A 141 -20.36 -2.71 2.65
C PHE A 141 -20.32 -2.23 1.21
N SER A 142 -21.15 -2.86 0.37
CA SER A 142 -21.48 -2.36 -0.96
C SER A 142 -22.65 -1.37 -0.80
N ILE A 143 -22.37 -0.07 -0.68
CA ILE A 143 -23.39 0.92 -1.01
C ILE A 143 -23.51 0.90 -2.54
N LYS A 144 -24.44 0.11 -3.06
CA LYS A 144 -24.92 0.32 -4.43
C LYS A 144 -25.78 1.57 -4.37
N LEU A 145 -25.24 2.69 -4.84
CA LEU A 145 -26.09 3.79 -5.32
C LEU A 145 -26.83 3.25 -6.54
N ASP A 146 -28.02 2.69 -6.32
CA ASP A 146 -28.94 2.39 -7.41
C ASP A 146 -29.87 3.59 -7.65
N GLU A 147 -30.41 3.64 -8.87
CA GLU A 147 -31.30 4.71 -9.32
C GLU A 147 -32.49 4.87 -8.35
N GLU A 148 -33.00 3.76 -7.82
CA GLU A 148 -34.15 3.78 -6.91
C GLU A 148 -33.82 4.46 -5.58
N MET A 149 -32.63 4.21 -5.04
CA MET A 149 -32.16 4.78 -3.78
C MET A 149 -31.85 6.28 -3.92
N TYR A 150 -31.27 6.69 -5.05
CA TYR A 150 -31.06 8.11 -5.34
C TYR A 150 -32.38 8.84 -5.58
N ASN A 151 -33.31 8.23 -6.32
CA ASN A 151 -34.65 8.80 -6.53
C ASN A 151 -35.41 8.97 -5.20
N LYS A 152 -35.30 8.00 -4.27
CA LYS A 152 -35.87 8.11 -2.92
C LYS A 152 -35.21 9.22 -2.10
N PHE A 153 -33.88 9.38 -2.21
CA PHE A 153 -33.17 10.49 -1.58
C PHE A 153 -33.68 11.84 -2.10
N LEU A 154 -33.77 12.02 -3.42
CA LEU A 154 -34.32 13.24 -4.03
C LEU A 154 -35.76 13.50 -3.60
N GLN A 155 -36.60 12.46 -3.46
CA GLN A 155 -37.96 12.63 -2.94
C GLN A 155 -38.00 13.07 -1.48
N SER A 156 -36.99 12.71 -0.67
CA SER A 156 -36.91 13.05 0.75
C SER A 156 -36.24 14.39 1.04
N ASP A 157 -35.46 14.92 0.08
CA ASP A 157 -34.71 16.18 0.19
C ASP A 157 -35.16 17.14 -0.92
N LEU A 158 -36.19 17.93 -0.62
CA LEU A 158 -36.79 18.86 -1.58
C LEU A 158 -35.82 19.96 -2.04
N GLU A 159 -34.85 20.34 -1.20
CA GLU A 159 -33.87 21.37 -1.58
C GLU A 159 -32.88 20.83 -2.61
N GLU A 160 -32.39 19.59 -2.43
CA GLU A 160 -31.55 18.95 -3.43
C GLU A 160 -32.35 18.58 -4.69
N LEU A 161 -33.63 18.21 -4.55
CA LEU A 161 -34.52 18.01 -5.71
C LEU A 161 -34.63 19.27 -6.57
N ASP A 162 -34.86 20.44 -5.95
CA ASP A 162 -34.95 21.71 -6.66
C ASP A 162 -33.62 22.05 -7.35
N LYS A 163 -32.48 21.86 -6.66
CA LYS A 163 -31.15 22.05 -7.25
C LYS A 163 -30.90 21.12 -8.43
N GLN A 164 -31.33 19.85 -8.32
CA GLN A 164 -31.18 18.89 -9.40
C GLN A 164 -32.10 19.19 -10.57
N TYR A 165 -33.31 19.68 -10.31
CA TYR A 165 -34.22 20.15 -11.34
C TYR A 165 -33.64 21.33 -12.11
N GLU A 166 -33.06 22.31 -11.43
CA GLU A 166 -32.35 23.43 -12.07
C GLU A 166 -31.16 22.94 -12.90
N ARG A 167 -30.36 21.99 -12.39
CA ARG A 167 -29.27 21.36 -13.17
C ARG A 167 -29.82 20.66 -14.41
N PHE A 168 -30.95 19.96 -14.30
CA PHE A 168 -31.60 19.25 -15.40
C PHE A 168 -32.15 20.20 -16.48
N LEU A 169 -32.81 21.29 -16.08
CA LEU A 169 -33.31 22.30 -17.03
C LEU A 169 -32.18 23.02 -17.75
N ASN A 170 -31.09 23.33 -17.04
CA ASN A 170 -29.93 24.01 -17.62
C ASN A 170 -29.12 23.12 -18.58
N LEU A 171 -29.26 21.79 -18.50
CA LEU A 171 -28.72 20.86 -19.50
C LEU A 171 -29.45 20.93 -20.85
N ASN A 172 -30.71 21.38 -20.89
CA ASN A 172 -31.51 21.50 -22.13
C ASN A 172 -31.35 22.86 -22.84
N ASN A 173 -30.50 23.75 -22.33
CA ASN A 173 -30.23 25.08 -22.90
C ASN A 173 -28.86 25.17 -23.63
N ASN A 174 -28.21 24.03 -23.90
CA ASN A 174 -27.08 23.86 -24.82
C ASN A 174 -27.45 22.86 -25.92
#